data_AF-A0A3D8K6F2-F1
#
_entry.id   AF-A0A3D8K6F2-F1
#
_cell.length_a   1.000
_cell.length_b   1.000
_cell.length_c   1.000
_cell.angle_alpha   90.00
_cell.angle_beta   90.00
_cell.angle_gamma   90.00
#
_symmetry.space_group_name_H-M   'P 1'
#
loop_
_entity.id
_entity.type
_entity.pdbx_description
1 polymer ?
#
loop_
_entity_poly.entity_id
_entity_poly.type
_entity_poly.pdbx_seq_one_letter_code
_entity_poly.pdbx_strand_id
1 'polypeptide(L)'
;MALPVDALTLGDALVKYESHFCVRISVHIDAGDAEEKFGEKYFRYVDEATGANQLVDIHVFRGNAELCPKQKLDFALESADIVEIGPLVC
;
A
#
# COMPACT_ATOMS: atom_id res chain seq x y z
N MET A 1 3.46 -7.33 -5.93
CA MET A 1 3.17 -6.84 -7.30
C MET A 1 3.71 -5.42 -7.39
N ALA A 2 4.43 -5.08 -8.44
CA ALA A 2 5.04 -3.77 -8.62
C ALA A 2 4.43 -3.07 -9.85
N LEU A 3 4.05 -1.80 -9.70
CA LEU A 3 3.54 -0.99 -10.81
C LEU A 3 4.29 0.34 -10.89
N PRO A 4 4.69 0.77 -12.10
CA PRO A 4 5.04 2.16 -12.33
C PRO A 4 3.75 2.98 -12.26
N VAL A 5 3.60 3.79 -11.23
CA VAL A 5 2.39 4.59 -11.07
C VAL A 5 2.71 6.05 -11.33
N ASP A 6 2.12 6.59 -12.39
CA ASP A 6 2.16 8.02 -12.71
C ASP A 6 1.16 8.74 -11.79
N ALA A 7 1.51 8.85 -10.51
CA ALA A 7 0.72 9.44 -9.45
C ALA A 7 1.56 10.42 -8.63
N LEU A 8 0.92 11.48 -8.14
CA LEU A 8 1.58 12.51 -7.33
C LEU A 8 1.72 12.06 -5.86
N THR A 9 0.83 11.19 -5.39
CA THR A 9 0.81 10.70 -4.01
C THR A 9 0.53 9.21 -3.95
N LEU A 10 0.92 8.59 -2.83
CA LEU A 10 0.62 7.18 -2.57
C LEU A 10 -0.89 6.91 -2.64
N GLY A 11 -1.72 7.78 -2.07
CA GLY A 11 -3.18 7.63 -2.13
C GLY A 11 -3.72 7.60 -3.57
N ASP A 12 -3.24 8.49 -4.44
CA ASP A 12 -3.61 8.48 -5.86
C ASP A 12 -3.14 7.20 -6.56
N ALA A 13 -1.96 6.71 -6.19
CA ALA A 13 -1.43 5.46 -6.72
C ALA A 13 -2.27 4.24 -6.31
N LEU A 14 -2.73 4.19 -5.06
CA LEU A 14 -3.61 3.13 -4.58
C LEU A 14 -4.95 3.16 -5.29
N VAL A 15 -5.57 4.34 -5.48
CA VAL A 15 -6.84 4.46 -6.20
C VAL A 15 -6.73 3.93 -7.63
N LYS A 16 -5.61 4.23 -8.32
CA LYS A 16 -5.34 3.66 -9.65
C LYS A 16 -5.14 2.15 -9.60
N TYR A 17 -4.42 1.64 -8.60
CA TYR A 17 -4.22 0.21 -8.39
C TYR A 17 -5.54 -0.52 -8.15
N GLU A 18 -6.38 0.02 -7.26
CA GLU A 18 -7.72 -0.48 -6.92
C GLU A 18 -8.59 -0.60 -8.18
N SER A 19 -8.64 0.45 -8.99
CA SER A 19 -9.39 0.49 -10.25
C SER A 19 -8.84 -0.50 -11.30
N HIS A 20 -7.52 -0.63 -11.41
CA HIS A 20 -6.89 -1.47 -12.43
C HIS A 20 -6.98 -2.97 -12.11
N PHE A 21 -6.87 -3.35 -10.84
CA PHE A 21 -6.90 -4.75 -10.40
C PHE A 21 -8.25 -5.19 -9.83
N CYS A 22 -9.23 -4.29 -9.73
CA CYS A 22 -10.52 -4.54 -9.07
C CYS A 22 -10.35 -5.00 -7.61
N VAL A 23 -9.52 -4.27 -6.88
CA VAL A 23 -9.20 -4.53 -5.47
C VAL A 23 -9.55 -3.31 -4.64
N ARG A 24 -9.70 -3.47 -3.33
CA ARG A 24 -9.76 -2.37 -2.37
C ARG A 24 -8.59 -2.40 -1.43
N ILE A 25 -7.94 -1.26 -1.25
CA ILE A 25 -6.82 -1.06 -0.35
C ILE A 25 -7.19 0.03 0.63
N SER A 26 -7.26 -0.31 1.92
CA SER A 26 -7.65 0.63 2.97
C SER A 26 -6.64 0.59 4.10
N VAL A 27 -6.45 1.72 4.79
CA VAL A 27 -5.67 1.73 6.02
C VAL A 27 -6.27 0.75 7.02
N HIS A 28 -5.46 -0.16 7.56
CA HIS A 28 -5.89 -1.08 8.61
C HIS A 28 -5.65 -0.42 9.96
N ILE A 29 -6.72 -0.10 10.68
CA ILE A 29 -6.65 0.42 12.05
C ILE A 29 -7.21 -0.66 12.95
N ASP A 30 -6.34 -1.43 13.60
CA ASP A 30 -6.78 -2.45 14.54
C ASP A 30 -7.06 -1.79 15.90
N ALA A 31 -8.33 -1.85 16.34
CA ALA A 31 -8.77 -1.22 17.59
C ALA A 31 -8.12 -1.85 18.84
N GLY A 32 -7.50 -3.03 18.72
CA GLY A 32 -6.75 -3.71 19.80
C GLY A 32 -5.25 -3.44 19.83
N ASP A 33 -4.69 -2.81 18.79
CA ASP A 33 -3.23 -2.65 18.60
C ASP A 33 -2.75 -1.20 18.79
N ALA A 34 -3.64 -0.33 19.30
CA ALA A 34 -3.39 1.09 19.49
C ALA A 34 -2.28 1.41 20.52
N GLU A 35 -1.85 0.44 21.34
CA GLU A 35 -0.85 0.69 22.39
C GLU A 35 0.46 -0.12 22.27
N GLU A 36 0.54 -1.22 21.51
CA GLU A 36 1.80 -1.96 21.37
C GLU A 36 2.02 -2.62 19.99
N LYS A 37 2.67 -1.85 19.11
CA LYS A 37 3.71 -2.27 18.12
C LYS A 37 3.39 -2.35 16.62
N PHE A 38 2.15 -2.40 16.12
CA PHE A 38 1.94 -2.59 14.67
C PHE A 38 0.79 -1.80 14.02
N GLY A 39 0.00 -1.04 14.78
CA GLY A 39 -1.24 -0.37 14.29
C GLY A 39 -1.16 0.54 13.06
N GLU A 40 0.00 1.07 12.67
CA GLU A 40 0.13 2.02 11.53
C GLU A 40 0.93 1.47 10.34
N LYS A 41 1.19 0.16 10.28
CA LYS A 41 2.14 -0.42 9.31
C LYS A 41 1.47 -1.00 8.07
N TYR A 42 0.27 -1.58 8.20
CA TYR A 42 -0.28 -2.44 7.15
C TYR A 42 -1.55 -1.89 6.51
N PHE A 43 -1.78 -2.26 5.26
CA PHE A 43 -3.03 -2.00 4.56
C PHE A 43 -3.85 -3.27 4.46
N ARG A 44 -5.16 -3.09 4.52
CA ARG A 44 -6.11 -4.15 4.21
C ARG A 44 -6.32 -4.18 2.71
N TYR A 45 -5.95 -5.30 2.10
CA TYR A 45 -6.21 -5.60 0.70
C TYR A 45 -7.40 -6.55 0.60
N VAL A 46 -8.39 -6.16 -0.18
CA VAL A 46 -9.57 -6.96 -0.49
C VAL A 46 -9.66 -7.13 -2.00
N ASP A 47 -9.52 -8.34 -2.48
CA ASP A 47 -9.76 -8.66 -3.88
C ASP A 47 -11.28 -8.78 -4.10
N GLU A 48 -11.88 -7.87 -4.88
CA GLU A 48 -13.33 -7.88 -5.08
C GLU A 48 -13.77 -9.01 -6.04
N ALA A 49 -12.86 -9.55 -6.85
CA ALA A 49 -13.15 -10.63 -7.79
C ALA A 49 -13.30 -12.00 -7.09
N THR A 50 -12.47 -12.26 -6.08
CA THR A 50 -12.42 -13.53 -5.34
C THR A 50 -12.97 -13.43 -3.91
N GLY A 51 -13.11 -12.21 -3.38
CA GLY A 51 -13.44 -11.95 -1.98
C GLY A 51 -12.27 -12.21 -1.02
N ALA A 52 -11.06 -12.43 -1.52
CA ALA A 52 -9.89 -12.65 -0.69
C ALA A 52 -9.54 -11.38 0.10
N ASN A 53 -9.32 -11.52 1.40
CA ASN A 53 -8.93 -10.42 2.28
C ASN A 53 -7.62 -10.76 2.97
N GLN A 54 -6.61 -9.91 2.78
CA GLN A 54 -5.27 -10.08 3.33
C GLN A 54 -4.68 -8.74 3.75
N LEU A 55 -3.69 -8.79 4.63
CA LEU A 55 -2.92 -7.63 5.03
C LEU A 55 -1.66 -7.55 4.16
N VAL A 56 -1.41 -6.37 3.62
CA VAL A 56 -0.27 -6.08 2.75
C VAL A 56 0.54 -4.91 3.29
N ASP A 57 1.82 -4.92 3.01
CA ASP A 57 2.72 -3.78 3.19
C ASP A 57 2.98 -3.12 1.84
N ILE A 58 3.28 -1.82 1.86
CA ILE A 58 3.51 -1.02 0.67
C ILE A 58 4.88 -0.36 0.77
N HIS A 59 5.75 -0.76 -0.15
CA HIS A 59 7.10 -0.23 -0.31
C HIS A 59 7.18 0.62 -1.57
N VAL A 60 7.93 1.70 -1.51
CA VAL A 60 8.19 2.59 -2.65
C VAL A 60 9.68 2.52 -2.95
N PHE A 61 10.04 2.08 -4.14
CA PHE A 61 11.42 2.04 -4.59
C PHE A 61 11.73 3.26 -5.47
N ARG A 62 12.66 4.09 -5.02
CA ARG A 62 13.16 5.25 -5.76
C ARG A 62 14.60 4.98 -6.20
N GLY A 63 14.76 4.52 -7.44
CA GLY A 63 16.04 4.03 -7.93
C GLY A 63 16.51 2.80 -7.13
N ASN A 64 17.55 2.96 -6.31
CA ASN A 64 18.08 1.89 -5.44
C ASN A 64 17.69 2.06 -3.96
N ALA A 65 16.90 3.08 -3.62
CA ALA A 65 16.45 3.32 -2.25
C ALA A 65 15.04 2.74 -2.05
N GLU A 66 14.88 1.93 -1.01
CA GLU A 66 13.57 1.51 -0.52
C GLU A 66 13.05 2.55 0.49
N LEU A 67 11.83 3.01 0.27
CA LEU A 67 11.11 3.96 1.09
C LEU A 67 9.85 3.26 1.60
N CYS A 68 9.68 3.18 2.92
CA CYS A 68 8.48 2.63 3.53
C CYS A 68 7.55 3.80 3.92
N PRO A 69 6.58 4.20 3.07
CA PRO A 69 5.63 5.24 3.43
C PRO A 69 4.67 4.78 4.56
N LYS A 70 4.58 3.47 4.82
CA LYS A 70 3.57 2.89 5.73
C LYS A 70 2.18 3.37 5.31
N GLN A 71 1.32 3.77 6.25
CA GLN A 71 -0.02 4.32 5.98
C GLN A 71 -0.06 5.80 5.55
N LYS A 72 1.07 6.42 5.17
CA LYS A 72 1.08 7.83 4.74
C LYS A 72 0.56 7.98 3.30
N LEU A 73 -0.74 8.16 3.15
CA LEU A 73 -1.38 8.37 1.84
C LEU A 73 -0.92 9.66 1.13
N ASP A 74 -0.58 10.70 1.90
CA ASP A 74 -0.01 11.96 1.38
C ASP A 74 1.48 11.87 1.02
N PHE A 75 2.08 10.68 1.05
CA PHE A 75 3.47 10.50 0.66
C PHE A 75 3.65 10.85 -0.83
N ALA A 76 4.51 11.82 -1.10
CA ALA A 76 4.78 12.30 -2.45
C ALA A 76 5.60 11.28 -3.23
N LEU A 77 5.04 10.83 -4.36
CA LEU A 77 5.69 9.95 -5.31
C LEU A 77 6.34 10.78 -6.42
N GLU A 78 7.48 10.30 -6.91
CA GLU A 78 8.15 10.84 -8.10
C GLU A 78 7.87 9.94 -9.31
N SER A 79 7.93 10.50 -10.53
CA SER A 79 7.59 9.80 -11.79
C SER A 79 8.47 8.57 -12.12
N ALA A 80 9.51 8.31 -11.33
CA ALA A 80 10.38 7.14 -11.45
C ALA A 80 10.24 6.16 -10.27
N ASP A 81 9.32 6.43 -9.34
CA ASP A 81 9.08 5.58 -8.19
C ASP A 81 8.29 4.33 -8.60
N ILE A 82 8.69 3.20 -8.03
CA ILE A 82 8.01 1.93 -8.19
C ILE A 82 7.28 1.63 -6.89
N VAL A 83 5.96 1.50 -6.95
CA VAL A 83 5.17 1.09 -5.79
C VAL A 83 5.04 -0.44 -5.81
N GLU A 84 5.55 -1.09 -4.78
CA GLU A 84 5.42 -2.51 -4.56
C GLU A 84 4.45 -2.80 -3.42
N ILE A 85 3.44 -3.61 -3.72
CA ILE A 85 2.46 -4.09 -2.75
C ILE A 85 2.72 -5.57 -2.52
N GLY A 86 3.11 -5.93 -1.31
CA GLY A 86 3.53 -7.28 -0.93
C GLY A 86 2.72 -7.81 0.25
N PRO A 87 2.41 -9.12 0.29
CA PRO A 87 1.86 -9.74 1.50
C PRO A 87 2.86 -9.60 2.67
N LEU A 88 2.34 -9.65 3.89
CA LEU A 88 3.04 -9.58 5.19
C LEU A 88 4.15 -10.62 5.47
N VAL A 89 4.69 -11.27 4.44
CA VAL A 89 5.82 -12.21 4.58
C VAL A 89 7.12 -11.41 4.69
N CYS A 90 7.53 -11.13 5.93
CA CYS A 90 8.95 -11.04 6.27
C CYS A 90 9.58 -12.43 6.25
#